data_AF-A0A076JQ92-F1
#
_entry.id   AF-A0A076JQ92-F1
#
_cell.length_a   1.000
_cell.length_b   1.000
_cell.length_c   1.000
_cell.angle_alpha   90.00
_cell.angle_beta   90.00
_cell.angle_gamma   90.00
#
_symmetry.space_group_name_H-M   'P 1'
#
loop_
_entity.id
_entity.type
_entity.pdbx_description
1 polymer ?
#
loop_
_entity_poly.entity_id
_entity_poly.type
_entity_poly.pdbx_seq_one_letter_code
_entity_poly.pdbx_strand_id
1 'polypeptide(L)'
;KLNVSNLTNTLGQVSTDTKGAYTTVYDKTVKENPLLSGRTFSINKKATLNNKTYYLLADFNGNVTRGWVPADQVTIAQSTPTKVKKQYNVKGNANIYYVPWSKDNQVVAKTPKNGGQFNSIDQLTVGKETYLHGSINHQWGWIKQSDVATPAKSAVRTLAVTTTPTTKVTTASTTQKAASA
;
A
#
# COMPACT_ATOMS: atom_id res chain seq x y z
N LYS A 1 16.55 1.79 -35.39
CA LYS A 1 15.34 0.91 -35.29
C LYS A 1 14.74 1.06 -33.90
N LEU A 2 13.42 1.17 -33.80
CA LEU A 2 12.70 1.22 -32.53
C LEU A 2 12.23 -0.19 -32.15
N ASN A 3 12.47 -0.60 -30.91
CA ASN A 3 11.86 -1.78 -30.30
C ASN A 3 11.11 -1.35 -29.02
N VAL A 4 9.89 -1.80 -28.83
CA VAL A 4 9.08 -1.48 -27.64
C VAL A 4 8.53 -2.75 -27.02
N SER A 5 8.60 -2.86 -25.70
CA SER A 5 8.02 -3.96 -24.94
C SER A 5 7.19 -3.43 -23.77
N ASN A 6 6.10 -4.13 -23.45
CA ASN A 6 5.34 -3.84 -22.23
C ASN A 6 6.10 -4.36 -21.01
N LEU A 7 5.90 -3.68 -19.89
CA LEU A 7 6.37 -4.08 -18.57
C LEU A 7 5.16 -4.13 -17.64
N THR A 8 5.11 -5.16 -16.81
CA THR A 8 4.07 -5.32 -15.78
C THR A 8 4.74 -5.36 -14.43
N ASN A 9 4.02 -4.97 -13.39
CA ASN A 9 4.48 -4.99 -12.00
C ASN A 9 5.89 -4.38 -11.83
N THR A 10 6.20 -3.30 -12.54
CA THR A 10 7.52 -2.67 -12.50
C THR A 10 7.38 -1.25 -11.97
N LEU A 11 8.19 -0.90 -10.96
CA LEU A 11 8.30 0.45 -10.44
C LEU A 11 9.64 1.06 -10.86
N GLY A 12 9.67 2.38 -10.96
CA GLY A 12 10.87 3.15 -11.28
C GLY A 12 11.03 4.33 -10.34
N GLN A 13 12.19 4.42 -9.69
CA GLN A 13 12.64 5.61 -8.96
C GLN A 13 13.45 6.49 -9.91
N VAL A 14 12.95 7.70 -10.12
CA VAL A 14 13.58 8.69 -11.01
C VAL A 14 14.70 9.41 -10.26
N SER A 15 15.80 9.69 -10.97
CA SER A 15 16.90 10.51 -10.46
C SER A 15 16.42 11.90 -10.05
N THR A 16 17.10 12.52 -9.09
CA THR A 16 16.84 13.92 -8.74
C THR A 16 17.27 14.89 -9.83
N ASP A 17 18.18 14.46 -10.71
CA ASP A 17 18.74 15.30 -11.77
C ASP A 17 17.87 15.31 -13.04
N THR A 18 16.77 14.55 -13.03
CA THR A 18 15.83 14.48 -14.15
C THR A 18 15.11 15.81 -14.34
N LYS A 19 15.32 16.44 -15.50
CA LYS A 19 14.70 17.73 -15.87
C LYS A 19 13.25 17.59 -16.37
N GLY A 20 12.85 16.38 -16.75
CA GLY A 20 11.51 16.10 -17.24
C GLY A 20 11.44 14.81 -18.05
N ALA A 21 10.52 14.75 -18.99
CA ALA A 21 10.32 13.57 -19.83
C ALA A 21 10.05 13.94 -21.29
N TYR A 22 10.34 13.02 -22.19
CA TYR A 22 9.97 13.13 -23.59
C TYR A 22 8.52 12.70 -23.79
N THR A 23 7.81 13.33 -24.73
CA THR A 23 6.46 12.90 -25.11
C THR A 23 6.53 11.61 -25.92
N THR A 24 7.50 11.55 -26.83
CA THR A 24 7.87 10.35 -27.60
C THR A 24 9.37 10.10 -27.54
N VAL A 25 9.80 8.86 -27.77
CA VAL A 25 11.25 8.54 -27.82
C VAL A 25 11.99 9.13 -29.03
N TYR A 26 11.28 9.73 -29.99
CA TYR A 26 11.86 10.42 -31.14
C TYR A 26 12.11 11.92 -30.88
N ASP A 27 11.53 12.46 -29.80
CA ASP A 27 11.66 13.87 -29.47
C ASP A 27 13.13 14.22 -29.21
N LYS A 28 13.57 15.36 -29.74
CA LYS A 28 14.95 15.85 -29.56
C LYS A 28 15.14 16.62 -28.26
N THR A 29 14.05 17.13 -27.69
CA THR A 29 14.04 18.00 -26.54
C THR A 29 13.18 17.41 -25.44
N VAL A 30 13.68 17.44 -24.21
CA VAL A 30 12.90 17.06 -23.03
C VAL A 30 11.82 18.11 -22.74
N LYS A 31 10.61 17.68 -22.39
CA LYS A 31 9.60 18.57 -21.83
C LYS A 31 9.82 18.65 -20.33
N GLU A 32 10.00 19.86 -19.81
CA GLU A 32 10.20 20.08 -18.38
C GLU A 32 9.04 19.50 -17.57
N ASN A 33 9.39 18.77 -16.53
CA ASN A 33 8.43 18.20 -15.59
C ASN A 33 9.10 18.02 -14.22
N PRO A 34 9.10 19.06 -13.36
CA PRO A 34 9.75 19.00 -12.06
C PRO A 34 9.10 17.98 -11.11
N LEU A 35 7.86 17.55 -11.40
CA LEU A 35 7.16 16.54 -10.61
C LEU A 35 7.77 15.14 -10.74
N LEU A 36 8.73 14.90 -11.64
CA LEU A 36 9.37 13.59 -11.76
C LEU A 36 10.54 13.40 -10.81
N SER A 37 11.27 14.47 -10.51
CA SER A 37 12.54 14.43 -9.81
C SER A 37 12.43 13.71 -8.47
N GLY A 38 13.23 12.65 -8.31
CA GLY A 38 13.34 11.90 -7.06
C GLY A 38 12.11 11.07 -6.67
N ARG A 39 11.10 10.91 -7.53
CA ARG A 39 9.85 10.21 -7.22
C ARG A 39 9.79 8.81 -7.84
N THR A 40 8.93 7.98 -7.27
CA THR A 40 8.59 6.64 -7.73
C THR A 40 7.31 6.65 -8.57
N PHE A 41 7.37 5.93 -9.69
CA PHE A 41 6.29 5.77 -10.66
C PHE A 41 6.12 4.31 -11.08
N SER A 42 4.98 3.99 -11.67
CA SER A 42 4.81 2.73 -12.41
C SER A 42 5.48 2.84 -13.77
N ILE A 43 6.10 1.75 -14.21
CA ILE A 43 6.76 1.63 -15.50
C ILE A 43 5.98 0.65 -16.37
N ASN A 44 5.35 1.16 -17.43
CA ASN A 44 4.43 0.37 -18.25
C ASN A 44 5.10 -0.16 -19.53
N LYS A 45 6.14 0.52 -20.03
CA LYS A 45 6.83 0.16 -21.26
C LYS A 45 8.32 0.45 -21.18
N LYS A 46 9.09 -0.33 -21.93
CA LYS A 46 10.49 -0.09 -22.26
C LYS A 46 10.60 0.12 -23.76
N ALA A 47 11.37 1.11 -24.18
CA ALA A 47 11.67 1.36 -25.58
C ALA A 47 13.18 1.43 -25.78
N THR A 48 13.68 0.88 -26.88
CA THR A 48 15.06 1.05 -27.32
C THR A 48 15.07 1.66 -28.72
N LEU A 49 15.61 2.88 -28.83
CA LEU A 49 15.80 3.60 -30.09
C LEU A 49 17.29 3.90 -30.27
N ASN A 50 17.90 3.36 -31.33
CA ASN A 50 19.30 3.60 -31.68
C ASN A 50 20.24 3.40 -30.47
N ASN A 51 20.11 2.23 -29.82
CA ASN A 51 20.89 1.81 -28.65
C ASN A 51 20.65 2.64 -27.36
N LYS A 52 19.70 3.59 -27.37
CA LYS A 52 19.26 4.29 -26.16
C LYS A 52 17.98 3.65 -25.63
N THR A 53 17.96 3.35 -24.34
CA THR A 53 16.78 2.78 -23.66
C THR A 53 16.04 3.85 -22.88
N TYR A 54 14.72 3.78 -22.93
CA TYR A 54 13.79 4.66 -22.22
C TYR A 54 12.71 3.84 -21.52
N TYR A 55 12.17 4.41 -20.45
CA TYR A 55 11.02 3.87 -19.72
C TYR A 55 9.85 4.84 -19.79
N LEU A 56 8.66 4.31 -20.04
CA LEU A 56 7.42 5.07 -19.98
C LEU A 56 6.90 5.06 -18.55
N LEU A 57 6.96 6.23 -17.91
CA LEU A 57 6.44 6.43 -16.56
C LEU A 57 4.93 6.65 -16.62
N ALA A 58 4.24 6.19 -15.58
CA ALA A 58 2.85 6.50 -15.29
C ALA A 58 2.67 6.69 -13.78
N ASP A 59 1.59 7.36 -13.38
CA ASP A 59 1.17 7.31 -11.98
C ASP A 59 1.06 5.86 -11.51
N PHE A 60 1.23 5.64 -10.20
CA PHE A 60 1.29 4.29 -9.64
C PHE A 60 0.08 3.41 -10.02
N ASN A 61 -1.12 4.00 -10.09
CA ASN A 61 -2.34 3.30 -10.52
C ASN A 61 -2.46 3.13 -12.05
N GLY A 62 -1.43 3.50 -12.82
CA GLY A 62 -1.32 3.28 -14.26
C GLY A 62 -2.13 4.22 -15.17
N ASN A 63 -3.01 5.04 -14.59
CA ASN A 63 -4.05 5.76 -15.35
C ASN A 63 -3.54 6.96 -16.15
N VAL A 64 -2.42 7.57 -15.76
CA VAL A 64 -1.92 8.80 -16.39
C VAL A 64 -0.43 8.68 -16.64
N THR A 65 -0.04 8.70 -17.91
CA THR A 65 1.36 8.66 -18.34
C THR A 65 2.08 9.96 -17.99
N ARG A 66 3.37 9.86 -17.70
CA ARG A 66 4.25 10.98 -17.33
C ARG A 66 5.36 11.24 -18.34
N GLY A 67 5.45 10.42 -19.39
CA GLY A 67 6.40 10.54 -20.48
C GLY A 67 7.54 9.52 -20.39
N TRP A 68 8.41 9.59 -21.39
CA TRP A 68 9.57 8.71 -21.52
C TRP A 68 10.79 9.33 -20.84
N VAL A 69 11.43 8.58 -19.95
CA VAL A 69 12.67 9.00 -19.28
C VAL A 69 13.79 8.05 -19.68
N PRO A 70 15.01 8.56 -19.97
CA PRO A 70 16.19 7.73 -20.21
C PRO A 70 16.44 6.72 -19.08
N ALA A 71 16.85 5.51 -19.44
CA ALA A 71 17.01 4.41 -18.48
C ALA A 71 18.13 4.66 -17.44
N ASP A 72 19.15 5.43 -17.77
CA ASP A 72 20.22 5.85 -16.85
C ASP A 72 19.74 6.80 -15.73
N GLN A 73 18.56 7.40 -15.89
CA GLN A 73 17.92 8.24 -14.88
C GLN A 73 16.82 7.53 -14.10
N VAL A 74 16.61 6.22 -14.30
CA VAL A 74 15.55 5.47 -13.63
C VAL A 74 16.12 4.18 -13.05
N THR A 75 16.10 4.07 -11.72
CA THR A 75 16.32 2.78 -11.05
C THR A 75 15.03 1.99 -11.07
N ILE A 76 15.03 0.78 -11.62
CA ILE A 76 13.84 -0.06 -11.72
C ILE A 76 13.84 -1.20 -10.70
N ALA A 77 12.65 -1.60 -10.27
CA ALA A 77 12.46 -2.82 -9.48
C ALA A 77 11.19 -3.56 -9.92
N GLN A 78 11.28 -4.89 -9.94
CA GLN A 78 10.10 -5.74 -10.07
C GLN A 78 9.33 -5.75 -8.76
N SER A 79 8.02 -5.86 -8.89
CA SER A 79 7.09 -5.93 -7.78
C SER A 79 6.19 -7.15 -7.88
N THR A 80 5.65 -7.59 -6.76
CA THR A 80 4.76 -8.75 -6.70
C THR A 80 3.56 -8.38 -5.84
N PRO A 81 2.38 -8.15 -6.45
CA PRO A 81 1.16 -7.87 -5.71
C PRO A 81 0.62 -9.14 -5.06
N THR A 82 0.05 -9.01 -3.86
CA THR A 82 -0.59 -10.12 -3.15
C THR A 82 -1.86 -9.60 -2.48
N LYS A 83 -3.00 -10.22 -2.79
CA LYS A 83 -4.28 -9.88 -2.16
C LYS A 83 -4.39 -10.61 -0.82
N VAL A 84 -4.22 -9.87 0.27
CA VAL A 84 -4.34 -10.38 1.63
C VAL A 84 -4.99 -9.33 2.52
N LYS A 85 -6.08 -9.70 3.18
CA LYS A 85 -6.74 -8.84 4.16
C LYS A 85 -6.26 -9.20 5.55
N LYS A 86 -5.66 -8.24 6.25
CA LYS A 86 -5.14 -8.45 7.60
C LYS A 86 -5.05 -7.15 8.37
N GLN A 87 -5.35 -7.22 9.67
CA GLN A 87 -5.15 -6.11 10.59
C GLN A 87 -3.75 -6.19 11.21
N TYR A 88 -3.12 -5.04 11.39
CA TYR A 88 -1.80 -4.88 11.99
C TYR A 88 -1.79 -3.79 13.05
N ASN A 89 -0.89 -3.90 14.02
CA ASN A 89 -0.56 -2.81 14.93
C ASN A 89 0.63 -2.05 14.34
N VAL A 90 0.45 -0.77 14.01
CA VAL A 90 1.51 0.05 13.41
C VAL A 90 2.26 0.84 14.47
N LYS A 91 3.57 1.00 14.29
CA LYS A 91 4.41 1.89 15.09
C LYS A 91 3.92 3.33 14.99
N GLY A 92 4.20 4.11 16.04
CA GLY A 92 3.90 5.53 16.06
C GLY A 92 4.77 6.33 15.09
N ASN A 93 4.18 7.38 14.51
CA ASN A 93 4.83 8.28 13.54
C ASN A 93 5.42 7.58 12.29
N ALA A 94 4.96 6.38 11.96
CA ALA A 94 5.35 5.69 10.73
C ALA A 94 4.83 6.47 9.51
N ASN A 95 5.60 6.48 8.44
CA ASN A 95 5.23 7.14 7.20
C ASN A 95 4.13 6.36 6.45
N ILE A 96 3.16 7.09 5.92
CA ILE A 96 2.13 6.59 5.00
C ILE A 96 2.45 7.16 3.62
N TYR A 97 2.72 6.28 2.66
CA TYR A 97 3.16 6.66 1.33
C TYR A 97 2.01 6.58 0.31
N TYR A 98 1.99 7.49 -0.67
CA TYR A 98 1.08 7.40 -1.81
C TYR A 98 1.44 6.22 -2.73
N VAL A 99 2.74 5.98 -2.90
CA VAL A 99 3.32 4.96 -3.78
C VAL A 99 4.26 4.09 -2.94
N PRO A 100 4.19 2.75 -3.02
CA PRO A 100 5.16 1.90 -2.34
C PRO A 100 6.55 2.09 -2.94
N TRP A 101 7.60 1.77 -2.18
CA TRP A 101 8.98 1.98 -2.62
C TRP A 101 9.29 3.44 -3.02
N SER A 102 8.66 4.40 -2.32
CA SER A 102 8.92 5.82 -2.49
C SER A 102 9.75 6.40 -1.35
N LYS A 103 10.21 7.65 -1.57
CA LYS A 103 10.96 8.44 -0.60
C LYS A 103 10.02 9.40 0.14
N ASP A 104 10.59 10.20 1.03
CA ASP A 104 9.82 11.14 1.87
C ASP A 104 9.00 12.16 1.07
N ASN A 105 9.39 12.45 -0.18
CA ASN A 105 8.66 13.32 -1.11
C ASN A 105 7.32 12.76 -1.63
N GLN A 106 6.94 11.55 -1.22
CA GLN A 106 5.64 10.93 -1.52
C GLN A 106 4.95 10.39 -0.26
N VAL A 107 5.35 10.88 0.90
CA VAL A 107 4.61 10.70 2.16
C VAL A 107 3.36 11.58 2.13
N VAL A 108 2.20 10.99 2.35
CA VAL A 108 0.89 11.68 2.38
C VAL A 108 0.41 11.94 3.80
N ALA A 109 0.86 11.14 4.76
CA ALA A 109 0.50 11.27 6.15
C ALA A 109 1.51 10.50 7.03
N LYS A 110 1.37 10.68 8.34
CA LYS A 110 2.02 9.82 9.33
C LYS A 110 0.96 9.14 10.19
N THR A 111 1.29 7.97 10.72
CA THR A 111 0.45 7.31 11.72
C THR A 111 0.39 8.14 13.01
N PRO A 112 -0.63 7.92 13.86
CA PRO A 112 -0.71 8.60 15.15
C PRO A 112 0.58 8.40 15.97
N LYS A 113 0.90 9.36 16.84
CA LYS A 113 2.14 9.34 17.64
C LYS A 113 2.35 8.06 18.44
N ASN A 114 1.26 7.45 18.91
CA ASN A 114 1.29 6.23 19.71
C ASN A 114 0.99 4.95 18.89
N GLY A 115 0.98 5.05 17.56
CA GLY A 115 0.59 3.96 16.68
C GLY A 115 -0.92 3.79 16.58
N GLY A 116 -1.35 2.64 16.07
CA GLY A 116 -2.77 2.30 15.94
C GLY A 116 -3.02 1.06 15.10
N GLN A 117 -4.29 0.72 14.91
CA GLN A 117 -4.69 -0.39 14.05
C GLN A 117 -4.75 0.04 12.59
N PHE A 118 -4.04 -0.71 11.74
CA PHE A 118 -4.07 -0.58 10.29
C PHE A 118 -4.75 -1.78 9.67
N ASN A 119 -5.77 -1.50 8.86
CA ASN A 119 -6.53 -2.53 8.15
C ASN A 119 -6.00 -2.64 6.73
N SER A 120 -5.13 -3.63 6.49
CA SER A 120 -4.56 -3.92 5.18
C SER A 120 -5.54 -4.72 4.33
N ILE A 121 -5.62 -4.39 3.04
CA ILE A 121 -6.47 -5.09 2.06
C ILE A 121 -5.67 -5.85 1.00
N ASP A 122 -4.44 -5.40 0.74
CA ASP A 122 -3.46 -6.07 -0.11
C ASP A 122 -2.04 -5.63 0.29
N GLN A 123 -1.04 -6.21 -0.37
CA GLN A 123 0.36 -5.86 -0.19
C GLN A 123 1.11 -5.92 -1.52
N LEU A 124 2.25 -5.22 -1.58
CA LEU A 124 3.17 -5.22 -2.71
C LEU A 124 4.59 -5.44 -2.19
N THR A 125 5.23 -6.50 -2.66
CA THR A 125 6.66 -6.72 -2.43
C THR A 125 7.45 -6.10 -3.57
N VAL A 126 8.43 -5.24 -3.26
CA VAL A 126 9.31 -4.57 -4.22
C VAL A 126 10.74 -4.90 -3.85
N GLY A 127 11.40 -5.72 -4.67
CA GLY A 127 12.70 -6.30 -4.29
C GLY A 127 12.59 -7.11 -3.00
N LYS A 128 13.26 -6.65 -1.93
CA LYS A 128 13.27 -7.31 -0.60
C LYS A 128 12.33 -6.66 0.42
N GLU A 129 11.71 -5.53 0.09
CA GLU A 129 10.81 -4.82 0.99
C GLU A 129 9.35 -5.15 0.65
N THR A 130 8.51 -5.31 1.68
CA THR A 130 7.06 -5.45 1.52
C THR A 130 6.35 -4.22 2.07
N TYR A 131 5.39 -3.73 1.28
CA TYR A 131 4.53 -2.60 1.62
C TYR A 131 3.08 -3.08 1.72
N LEU A 132 2.39 -2.64 2.75
CA LEU A 132 1.01 -3.01 3.06
C LEU A 132 0.08 -1.85 2.68
N HIS A 133 -0.98 -2.11 1.93
CA HIS A 133 -1.94 -1.11 1.51
C HIS A 133 -3.25 -1.26 2.28
N GLY A 134 -3.77 -0.14 2.74
CA GLY A 134 -4.94 -0.13 3.61
C GLY A 134 -5.18 1.22 4.24
N SER A 135 -5.85 1.21 5.38
CA SER A 135 -6.19 2.45 6.09
C SER A 135 -5.96 2.39 7.60
N ILE A 136 -5.67 3.57 8.16
CA ILE A 136 -5.58 3.85 9.60
C ILE A 136 -6.16 5.23 9.86
N ASN A 137 -7.11 5.35 10.79
CA ASN A 137 -7.76 6.61 11.14
C ASN A 137 -8.18 7.47 9.92
N HIS A 138 -8.91 6.84 8.99
CA HIS A 138 -9.38 7.45 7.73
C HIS A 138 -8.28 7.84 6.71
N GLN A 139 -7.00 7.62 7.01
CA GLN A 139 -5.89 7.82 6.08
C GLN A 139 -5.65 6.54 5.28
N TRP A 140 -5.56 6.66 3.96
CA TRP A 140 -5.25 5.56 3.04
C TRP A 140 -3.83 5.67 2.50
N GLY A 141 -3.16 4.53 2.34
CA GLY A 141 -1.87 4.47 1.68
C GLY A 141 -1.07 3.23 1.99
N TRP A 142 0.22 3.30 1.69
CA TRP A 142 1.19 2.23 1.84
C TRP A 142 2.03 2.43 3.09
N ILE A 143 2.16 1.39 3.91
CA ILE A 143 3.04 1.36 5.08
C ILE A 143 4.07 0.24 4.90
N LYS A 144 5.32 0.47 5.29
CA LYS A 144 6.35 -0.58 5.25
C LYS A 144 5.99 -1.69 6.24
N GLN A 145 6.14 -2.95 5.84
CA GLN A 145 5.90 -4.08 6.73
C GLN A 145 6.81 -4.05 7.97
N SER A 146 8.00 -3.47 7.88
CA SER A 146 8.92 -3.28 9.02
C SER A 146 8.38 -2.34 10.09
N ASP A 147 7.38 -1.52 9.76
CA ASP A 147 6.76 -0.55 10.68
C ASP A 147 5.50 -1.09 11.35
N VAL A 148 5.17 -2.35 11.11
CA VAL A 148 4.02 -3.01 11.72
C VAL A 148 4.43 -4.22 12.54
N ALA A 149 3.67 -4.51 13.57
CA ALA A 149 3.66 -5.77 14.29
C ALA A 149 2.35 -6.50 13.96
N THR A 150 2.41 -7.82 13.86
CA THR A 150 1.17 -8.61 13.86
C THR A 150 0.48 -8.39 15.20
N PRO A 151 -0.84 -8.17 15.23
CA PRO A 151 -1.56 -8.14 16.50
C PRO A 151 -1.29 -9.47 17.19
N ALA A 152 -0.98 -9.44 18.49
CA ALA A 152 -0.96 -10.66 19.27
C ALA A 152 -2.30 -11.38 19.00
N LYS A 153 -2.27 -12.70 18.75
CA LYS A 153 -3.52 -13.47 18.73
C LYS A 153 -4.23 -13.11 20.02
N SER A 154 -5.37 -12.44 19.94
CA SER A 154 -6.19 -12.22 21.12
C SER A 154 -6.44 -13.60 21.70
N ALA A 155 -5.85 -13.87 22.87
CA ALA A 155 -6.32 -14.97 23.68
C ALA A 155 -7.81 -14.69 23.86
N VAL A 156 -8.66 -15.60 23.39
CA VAL A 156 -10.08 -15.57 23.73
C VAL A 156 -10.11 -15.60 25.25
N ARG A 157 -10.35 -14.45 25.88
CA ARG A 157 -10.56 -14.39 27.31
C ARG A 157 -11.95 -14.96 27.54
N THR A 158 -12.03 -16.28 27.66
CA THR A 158 -13.20 -16.94 28.21
C THR A 158 -13.41 -16.32 29.58
N LEU A 159 -14.43 -15.47 29.71
CA LEU A 159 -14.93 -15.05 31.01
C LEU A 159 -15.41 -16.32 31.68
N ALA A 160 -14.65 -16.84 32.64
CA ALA A 160 -15.14 -17.88 33.52
C ALA A 160 -16.32 -17.26 34.29
N VAL A 161 -17.53 -17.66 33.92
CA VAL A 161 -18.73 -17.43 34.74
C VAL A 161 -18.52 -18.26 36.00
N THR A 162 -18.18 -17.61 37.10
CA THR A 162 -18.20 -18.21 38.43
C THR A 162 -19.65 -18.46 38.79
N THR A 163 -20.16 -19.65 38.49
CA THR A 163 -21.45 -20.12 39.01
C THR A 163 -21.30 -20.34 40.52
N THR A 164 -21.87 -19.44 41.32
CA THR A 164 -22.12 -19.66 42.74
C THR A 164 -23.13 -20.81 42.86
N PRO A 165 -22.91 -21.84 43.72
CA PRO A 165 -23.86 -22.93 43.88
C PRO A 165 -25.15 -22.38 44.50
N THR A 166 -26.24 -22.39 43.72
CA THR A 166 -27.56 -21.94 44.20
C THR A 166 -28.27 -23.11 44.85
N THR A 167 -28.72 -22.88 46.07
CA THR A 167 -29.50 -23.77 46.93
C THR A 167 -30.72 -24.32 46.20
N LYS A 168 -30.92 -25.63 46.36
CA LYS A 168 -32.05 -26.43 45.87
C LYS A 168 -33.38 -25.86 46.37
N VAL A 169 -34.26 -25.41 45.47
CA VAL A 169 -35.69 -25.20 45.79
C VAL A 169 -36.56 -25.90 44.76
N THR A 170 -37.40 -26.76 45.30
CA THR A 170 -38.38 -27.67 44.72
C THR A 170 -39.43 -26.98 43.86
N THR A 171 -39.66 -27.50 42.65
CA THR A 171 -40.78 -27.13 41.79
C THR A 171 -42.06 -27.78 42.31
N ALA A 172 -43.04 -26.97 42.72
CA ALA A 172 -44.45 -27.36 42.76
C ALA A 172 -45.19 -26.56 41.68
N SER A 173 -45.92 -27.28 40.84
CA SER A 173 -46.70 -26.82 39.70
C SER A 173 -48.01 -26.15 40.15
N THR A 174 -48.40 -25.01 39.54
CA THR A 174 -49.79 -24.75 39.09
C THR A 174 -49.95 -23.46 38.26
N THR A 175 -50.56 -23.66 37.09
CA THR A 175 -51.59 -22.87 36.37
C THR A 175 -51.34 -21.45 35.83
N GLN A 176 -51.42 -21.36 34.49
CA GLN A 176 -51.69 -20.16 33.69
C GLN A 176 -53.08 -19.56 33.99
N LYS A 177 -53.14 -18.22 34.06
CA LYS A 177 -54.37 -17.46 33.77
C LYS A 177 -54.02 -16.22 32.95
N ALA A 178 -54.58 -16.16 31.74
CA ALA A 178 -54.56 -15.00 30.85
C ALA A 178 -55.60 -13.95 31.29
N ALA A 179 -55.28 -12.68 31.01
CA ALA A 179 -56.11 -11.48 31.10
C ALA A 179 -55.87 -10.71 29.78
N SER A 180 -56.80 -10.04 29.10
CA SER A 180 -58.23 -9.77 29.24
C SER A 180 -58.71 -9.25 27.88
N ALA A 181 -59.96 -9.51 27.50
CA ALA A 181 -60.90 -8.59 26.85
C ALA A 181 -62.30 -9.23 26.86
#